data_AF-R7SYT4-F1
#
_entry.id   AF-R7SYT4-F1
#
_cell.length_a   1.000
_cell.length_b   1.000
_cell.length_c   1.000
_cell.angle_alpha   90.00
_cell.angle_beta   90.00
_cell.angle_gamma   90.00
#
_symmetry.space_group_name_H-M   'P 1'
#
loop_
_entity.id
_entity.type
_entity.pdbx_description
1 polymer ?
#
loop_
_entity_poly.entity_id
_entity_poly.type
_entity_poly.pdbx_seq_one_letter_code
_entity_poly.pdbx_strand_id
1 'polypeptide(L)'
;MEGPPWKKLKLSLERPYKDDNGEPIPELLDITPDGHHIYRPREDPTAAVGTRLRRVFLERGIDFFEAEKGTHTTLRDSKDAPEEGDATQDEGKAAEPSHLMTPEELYKMRVELMSAL
;
A
#
# COMPACT_ATOMS: atom_id res chain seq x y z
N MET A 1 -40.86 -2.85 23.08
CA MET A 1 -41.01 -1.73 22.13
C MET A 1 -39.72 -1.63 21.35
N GLU A 2 -39.74 -1.89 20.04
CA GLU A 2 -38.60 -1.52 19.21
C GLU A 2 -38.48 0.01 19.19
N GLY A 3 -37.29 0.52 19.49
CA GLY A 3 -37.02 1.96 19.46
C GLY A 3 -37.05 2.52 18.03
N PRO A 4 -37.01 3.87 17.90
CA PRO A 4 -36.91 4.54 16.61
C PRO A 4 -35.75 3.99 15.75
N PRO A 5 -35.90 3.91 14.41
CA PRO A 5 -34.95 3.25 13.52
C PRO A 5 -33.53 3.81 13.61
N TRP A 6 -33.38 5.12 13.82
CA TRP A 6 -32.08 5.77 13.98
C TRP A 6 -31.29 5.32 15.21
N LYS A 7 -31.95 4.79 16.25
CA LYS A 7 -31.26 4.25 17.44
C LYS A 7 -30.61 2.89 17.19
N LYS A 8 -30.99 2.21 16.11
CA LYS A 8 -30.42 0.90 15.72
C LYS A 8 -29.20 1.05 14.79
N LEU A 9 -29.00 2.24 14.21
CA LEU A 9 -27.87 2.56 13.34
C LEU A 9 -26.55 2.46 14.10
N LYS A 10 -25.58 1.79 13.50
CA LYS A 10 -24.22 1.55 13.99
C LYS A 10 -23.23 1.99 12.92
N LEU A 11 -22.82 3.25 12.99
CA LEU A 11 -21.81 3.81 12.11
C LEU A 11 -20.41 3.60 12.69
N SER A 12 -19.43 3.33 11.84
CA SER A 12 -18.04 3.36 12.29
C SER A 12 -17.62 4.80 12.61
N LEU A 13 -16.96 5.00 13.75
CA LEU A 13 -16.45 6.31 14.17
C LEU A 13 -15.11 6.65 13.53
N GLU A 14 -14.40 5.62 13.05
CA GLU A 14 -13.12 5.74 12.37
C GLU A 14 -13.28 5.69 10.86
N ARG A 15 -12.36 6.37 10.17
CA ARG A 15 -12.25 6.30 8.71
C ARG A 15 -11.63 4.97 8.28
N PRO A 16 -12.09 4.37 7.16
CA PRO A 16 -13.23 4.78 6.34
C PRO A 16 -14.58 4.52 7.03
N TYR A 17 -15.50 5.49 6.93
CA TYR A 17 -16.82 5.41 7.55
C TYR A 17 -17.68 4.32 6.89
N LYS A 18 -18.34 3.50 7.71
CA LYS A 18 -19.13 2.34 7.29
C LYS A 18 -20.55 2.40 7.82
N ASP A 19 -21.46 1.82 7.05
CA ASP A 19 -22.84 1.60 7.45
C ASP A 19 -22.98 0.38 8.38
N ASP A 20 -24.22 0.07 8.75
CA ASP A 20 -24.58 -1.06 9.63
C ASP A 20 -24.17 -2.43 9.06
N ASN A 21 -23.99 -2.52 7.73
CA ASN A 21 -23.57 -3.73 7.03
C ASN A 21 -22.04 -3.81 6.88
N GLY A 22 -21.31 -2.78 7.33
CA GLY A 22 -19.87 -2.66 7.17
C GLY A 22 -19.43 -2.13 5.80
N GLU A 23 -20.37 -1.69 4.96
CA GLU A 23 -20.11 -1.13 3.64
C GLU A 23 -19.67 0.33 3.75
N PRO A 24 -18.68 0.76 2.95
CA PRO A 24 -18.17 2.13 3.02
C PRO A 24 -19.21 3.13 2.51
N ILE A 25 -19.43 4.18 3.30
CA ILE A 25 -20.36 5.26 2.95
C ILE A 25 -19.73 6.13 1.85
N PRO A 26 -20.43 6.40 0.72
CA PRO A 26 -19.92 7.26 -0.33
C PRO A 26 -19.67 8.70 0.15
N GLU A 27 -18.62 9.32 -0.36
CA GLU A 27 -18.33 10.72 -0.07
C GLU A 27 -19.32 11.62 -0.79
N LEU A 28 -20.09 12.41 -0.04
CA LEU A 28 -21.01 13.40 -0.59
C LEU A 28 -20.22 14.65 -1.03
N LEU A 29 -20.44 15.11 -2.26
CA LEU A 29 -19.81 16.31 -2.80
C LEU A 29 -20.72 17.54 -2.66
N ASP A 30 -22.00 17.39 -3.01
CA ASP A 30 -22.95 18.51 -3.01
C ASP A 30 -24.40 18.03 -2.85
N ILE A 31 -25.29 18.94 -2.47
CA ILE A 31 -26.74 18.73 -2.44
C ILE A 31 -27.37 19.83 -3.29
N THR A 32 -27.99 19.42 -4.40
CA THR A 32 -28.69 20.35 -5.30
C THR A 32 -29.88 21.02 -4.61
N PRO A 33 -30.33 22.20 -5.08
CA PRO A 33 -31.51 22.87 -4.54
C PRO A 33 -32.80 22.02 -4.57
N ASP A 34 -32.88 21.07 -5.51
CA ASP A 34 -33.98 20.12 -5.64
C ASP A 34 -33.89 18.93 -4.66
N GLY A 35 -32.83 18.88 -3.85
CA GLY A 35 -32.61 17.84 -2.84
C GLY A 35 -31.90 16.58 -3.35
N HIS A 36 -31.41 16.57 -4.61
CA HIS A 36 -30.57 15.48 -5.10
C HIS A 36 -29.15 15.57 -4.54
N HIS A 37 -28.65 14.42 -4.11
CA HIS A 37 -27.31 14.26 -3.55
C HIS A 37 -26.32 13.89 -4.66
N ILE A 38 -25.23 14.64 -4.78
CA ILE A 38 -24.14 14.39 -5.72
C ILE A 38 -23.00 13.74 -4.95
N TYR A 39 -22.71 12.47 -5.24
CA TYR A 39 -21.64 11.72 -4.59
C TYR A 39 -20.37 11.71 -5.44
N ARG A 40 -19.21 11.48 -4.79
CA ARG A 40 -17.95 11.26 -5.49
C ARG A 40 -18.08 10.00 -6.35
N PRO A 41 -17.78 10.07 -7.66
CA PRO A 41 -17.73 8.89 -8.50
C PRO A 41 -16.71 7.89 -7.96
N ARG A 42 -17.08 6.60 -7.91
CA ARG A 42 -16.12 5.54 -7.60
C ARG A 42 -15.14 5.42 -8.76
N GLU A 43 -13.86 5.63 -8.48
CA GLU A 43 -12.80 5.33 -9.44
C GLU A 43 -12.60 3.82 -9.53
N ASP A 44 -12.48 3.30 -10.75
CA ASP A 44 -12.04 1.91 -10.95
C ASP A 44 -10.57 1.80 -10.50
N PRO A 45 -10.26 0.96 -9.49
CA PRO A 45 -8.90 0.80 -9.01
C PRO A 45 -7.94 0.39 -10.14
N THR A 46 -8.42 -0.37 -11.12
CA THR A 46 -7.62 -0.82 -12.28
C THR A 46 -7.24 0.36 -13.16
N ALA A 47 -8.20 1.24 -13.46
CA ALA A 47 -7.97 2.45 -14.25
C ALA A 47 -7.03 3.43 -13.52
N ALA A 48 -7.19 3.59 -12.20
CA ALA A 48 -6.33 4.44 -11.38
C ALA A 48 -4.88 3.95 -11.39
N VAL A 49 -4.65 2.65 -11.19
CA VAL A 49 -3.31 2.03 -11.26
C VAL A 49 -2.73 2.16 -12.66
N GLY A 50 -3.51 1.87 -13.71
CA GLY A 50 -3.06 2.00 -15.09
C GLY A 50 -2.63 3.42 -15.46
N THR A 51 -3.36 4.43 -14.97
CA THR A 51 -3.02 5.84 -15.15
C THR A 51 -1.71 6.20 -14.45
N ARG A 52 -1.53 5.73 -13.21
CA ARG A 52 -0.28 5.95 -12.45
C ARG A 52 0.91 5.25 -13.11
N LEU A 53 0.77 4.01 -13.56
CA LEU A 53 1.84 3.29 -14.25
C LEU A 53 2.22 3.98 -15.56
N ARG A 54 1.23 4.39 -16.35
CA ARG A 54 1.47 5.16 -17.58
C ARG A 54 2.24 6.44 -17.28
N ARG A 55 1.87 7.14 -16.21
CA ARG A 55 2.58 8.34 -15.76
C ARG A 55 4.04 8.05 -15.41
N VAL A 56 4.33 6.96 -14.70
CA VAL A 56 5.73 6.56 -14.39
C VAL A 56 6.53 6.38 -15.68
N PHE A 57 6.00 5.64 -16.65
CA PHE A 57 6.70 5.40 -17.92
C PHE A 57 6.89 6.68 -18.76
N LEU A 58 5.93 7.61 -18.73
CA LEU A 58 6.07 8.90 -19.42
C LEU A 58 7.11 9.81 -18.75
N GLU A 59 7.14 9.84 -17.41
CA GLU A 59 8.04 10.73 -16.65
C GLU A 59 9.47 10.19 -16.54
N ARG A 60 9.61 8.87 -16.36
CA ARG A 60 10.89 8.23 -16.02
C ARG A 60 11.44 7.31 -17.10
N GLY A 61 10.67 7.07 -18.17
CA GLY A 61 11.04 6.19 -19.26
C GLY A 61 10.80 4.71 -18.98
N ILE A 62 11.02 3.89 -20.01
CA ILE A 62 10.79 2.44 -19.99
C ILE A 62 11.84 1.71 -19.15
N ASP A 63 13.05 2.27 -19.07
CA ASP A 63 14.18 1.69 -18.34
C ASP A 63 14.16 1.99 -16.83
N PHE A 64 13.08 2.58 -16.32
CA PHE A 64 12.95 2.98 -14.92
C PHE A 64 13.27 1.83 -13.94
N PHE A 65 12.73 0.63 -14.19
CA PHE A 65 12.93 -0.53 -13.32
C PHE A 65 14.30 -1.20 -13.50
N GLU A 66 15.01 -0.93 -14.60
CA GLU A 66 16.36 -1.45 -14.84
C GLU A 66 17.42 -0.55 -14.22
N ALA A 67 17.21 0.77 -14.26
CA ALA A 67 18.09 1.75 -13.63
C ALA A 67 18.19 1.60 -12.10
N GLU A 68 17.09 1.16 -11.45
CA GLU A 68 17.00 1.07 -9.99
C GLU A 68 17.64 -0.20 -9.40
N LYS A 69 17.91 -1.23 -10.23
CA LYS A 69 18.55 -2.49 -9.78
C LYS A 69 19.98 -2.30 -9.26
N GLY A 70 20.64 -1.20 -9.60
CA GLY A 70 21.99 -0.86 -9.12
C GLY A 70 22.04 0.06 -7.90
N THR A 71 20.91 0.65 -7.50
CA THR A 71 20.86 1.76 -6.52
C THR A 71 19.76 1.60 -5.48
N HIS A 72 19.45 0.36 -5.09
CA HIS A 72 18.34 0.08 -4.16
C HIS A 72 18.62 0.44 -2.69
N THR A 73 19.68 1.19 -2.41
CA THR A 73 19.97 1.76 -1.10
C THR A 73 20.11 3.28 -1.27
N THR A 74 19.25 4.06 -0.60
CA THR A 74 19.26 5.53 -0.52
C THR A 74 18.40 6.32 -1.52
N LEU A 75 17.09 6.08 -1.53
CA LEU A 75 16.12 7.17 -1.75
C LEU A 75 15.22 7.29 -0.53
N ARG A 76 15.87 7.59 0.59
CA ARG A 76 15.24 8.08 1.82
C ARG A 76 15.74 9.48 2.05
N ASP A 77 15.54 10.40 1.10
CA ASP A 77 15.74 11.82 1.35
C ASP A 77 14.98 12.65 0.32
N SER A 78 13.87 13.24 0.76
CA SER A 78 13.40 14.57 0.36
C SER A 78 12.10 14.92 1.10
N LYS A 79 12.21 15.29 2.39
CA LYS A 79 11.56 16.48 2.96
C LYS A 79 11.85 16.67 4.47
N ASP A 80 12.47 17.81 4.76
CA ASP A 80 12.34 18.68 5.94
C ASP A 80 12.99 18.27 7.30
N ALA A 81 14.32 18.49 7.38
CA ALA A 81 15.08 19.29 8.38
C ALA A 81 14.98 19.02 9.93
N PRO A 82 15.82 19.66 10.77
CA PRO A 82 16.96 19.02 11.49
C PRO A 82 16.79 18.96 13.02
N GLU A 83 17.54 18.09 13.71
CA GLU A 83 18.43 18.41 14.84
C GLU A 83 19.01 17.18 15.52
N GLU A 84 20.15 17.44 16.15
CA GLU A 84 21.13 16.57 16.80
C GLU A 84 20.55 15.62 17.85
N GLY A 85 21.21 14.48 18.08
CA GLY A 85 20.92 13.69 19.27
C GLY A 85 21.42 12.26 19.27
N ASP A 86 22.70 12.15 19.63
CA ASP A 86 23.24 11.10 20.48
C ASP A 86 23.56 9.72 19.88
N ALA A 87 24.84 9.42 19.97
CA ALA A 87 25.43 8.15 19.66
C ALA A 87 25.23 7.22 20.86
N THR A 88 24.41 6.19 20.68
CA THR A 88 24.54 4.98 21.49
C THR A 88 24.84 3.81 20.57
N GLN A 89 26.13 3.45 20.55
CA GLN A 89 26.59 2.10 20.22
C GLN A 89 25.79 1.11 21.08
N ASP A 90 25.05 0.21 20.43
CA ASP A 90 24.64 -1.04 21.05
C ASP A 90 25.23 -2.17 20.22
N GLU A 91 26.33 -2.71 20.75
CA GLU A 91 26.99 -3.89 20.24
C GLU A 91 26.14 -5.13 20.53
N GLY A 92 25.96 -5.98 19.53
CA GLY A 92 25.63 -7.38 19.79
C GLY A 92 24.29 -7.86 19.25
N LYS A 93 24.22 -8.06 17.93
CA LYS A 93 23.63 -9.28 17.36
C LYS A 93 24.22 -9.47 15.97
N ALA A 94 25.04 -10.50 15.83
CA ALA A 94 25.55 -10.95 14.54
C ALA A 94 24.37 -11.10 13.58
N ALA A 95 24.36 -10.28 12.53
CA ALA A 95 23.48 -10.48 11.40
C ALA A 95 23.89 -11.80 10.75
N GLU A 96 23.06 -12.83 10.91
CA GLU A 96 23.12 -14.03 10.06
C GLU A 96 23.26 -13.54 8.61
N PRO A 97 24.29 -13.97 7.86
CA PRO A 97 24.36 -13.64 6.45
C PRO A 97 23.13 -14.29 5.82
N SER A 98 22.21 -13.49 5.29
CA SER A 98 21.14 -13.98 4.43
C SER A 98 21.83 -14.62 3.23
N HIS A 99 22.11 -15.92 3.32
CA HIS A 99 22.79 -16.67 2.28
C HIS A 99 21.83 -16.74 1.10
N LEU A 100 21.98 -15.79 0.18
CA LEU A 100 21.25 -15.76 -1.06
C LEU A 100 21.71 -16.98 -1.86
N MET A 101 20.85 -17.99 -1.95
CA MET A 101 21.13 -19.19 -2.71
C MET A 101 21.32 -18.83 -4.18
N THR A 102 22.31 -19.47 -4.78
CA THR A 102 22.53 -19.40 -6.22
C THR A 102 21.42 -20.12 -6.97
N PRO A 103 21.15 -19.76 -8.25
CA PRO A 103 20.14 -20.45 -9.06
C PRO A 103 20.42 -21.95 -9.19
N GLU A 104 21.69 -22.37 -9.14
CA GLU A 104 22.09 -23.78 -9.17
C GLU A 104 21.67 -24.53 -7.90
N GLU A 105 21.83 -23.92 -6.73
CA GLU A 105 21.41 -24.49 -5.45
C GLU A 105 19.89 -24.63 -5.36
N LEU A 106 19.14 -23.62 -5.84
CA LEU A 106 17.68 -23.68 -5.90
C LEU A 106 17.18 -24.78 -6.85
N TYR A 107 17.86 -24.95 -7.99
CA TYR A 107 17.55 -26.04 -8.92
C TYR A 107 17.77 -27.41 -8.27
N LYS A 108 18.87 -27.57 -7.52
CA LYS A 108 19.16 -28.81 -6.79
C LYS A 108 18.08 -29.13 -5.76
N MET A 109 17.65 -28.15 -4.95
CA MET A 109 16.56 -28.33 -3.99
C MET A 109 15.25 -28.76 -4.66
N ARG A 110 14.93 -28.18 -5.82
CA ARG A 110 13.73 -28.56 -6.60
C ARG A 110 13.78 -30.03 -7.01
N VAL A 111 14.93 -30.49 -7.52
CA VAL A 111 15.10 -31.89 -7.95
C VAL A 111 14.97 -32.85 -6.77
N GLU A 112 15.60 -32.53 -5.64
CA GLU A 112 15.53 -33.35 -4.42
C GLU A 112 14.08 -33.50 -3.93
N LEU A 113 13.31 -32.40 -3.88
CA LEU A 113 11.90 -32.41 -3.52
C LEU A 113 11.04 -33.23 -4.48
N MET A 114 11.32 -33.18 -5.77
CA MET A 114 10.57 -33.96 -6.77
C MET A 114 10.90 -35.46 -6.73
N SER A 115 12.09 -35.84 -6.27
CA SER A 115 12.50 -37.25 -6.12
C SER A 115 12.01 -37.91 -4.84
N ALA A 116 11.58 -37.12 -3.85
CA ALA A 116 11.05 -37.58 -2.57
C ALA A 116 9.53 -37.80 -2.57
N LEU A 117 8.87 -37.62 -3.73
CA LEU A 117 7.47 -37.96 -3.99
C LEU A 117 7.40 -39.27 -4.80
#